data_AF-A0A8T4NXQ6-F1
#
_entry.id   AF-A0A8T4NXQ6-F1
#
_cell.length_a   1.000
_cell.length_b   1.000
_cell.length_c   1.000
_cell.angle_alpha   90.00
_cell.angle_beta   90.00
_cell.angle_gamma   90.00
#
_symmetry.space_group_name_H-M   'P 1'
#
loop_
_entity.id
_entity.type
_entity.pdbx_description
1 polymer ?
#
loop_
_entity_poly.entity_id
_entity_poly.type
_entity_poly.pdbx_seq_one_letter_code
_entity_poly.pdbx_strand_id
1 'polypeptide(L)'
;MLIMIQEVFLAHKDILIKFGVTFIIAFIIGLERELRGKPYGVRTSLLVTGGAMIFTYLSLMMDPNEPARIAAQIVTGIGFLGAGIILVDKSNHIANLTTAASIWFSASVGMLIGFGEFFIAVVGMIFAVISGRLPSLWMEKEIKKTERKVLK
;
A
#
# COMPACT_ATOMS: atom_id res chain seq x y z
N MET A 1 36.03 -2.36 -14.68
CA MET A 1 34.89 -1.51 -14.27
C MET A 1 33.59 -1.90 -14.97
N LEU A 2 33.53 -1.92 -16.32
CA LEU A 2 32.31 -2.32 -17.05
C LEU A 2 31.87 -3.79 -16.78
N ILE A 3 32.83 -4.71 -16.77
CA ILE A 3 32.60 -6.15 -16.50
C ILE A 3 32.11 -6.36 -15.06
N MET A 4 32.72 -5.67 -14.09
CA MET A 4 32.32 -5.70 -12.67
C MET A 4 30.89 -5.17 -12.46
N ILE A 5 30.49 -4.14 -13.21
CA ILE A 5 29.11 -3.62 -13.19
C ILE A 5 28.13 -4.64 -13.79
N GLN A 6 28.51 -5.31 -14.89
CA GLN A 6 27.69 -6.36 -15.50
C GLN A 6 27.48 -7.55 -14.57
N GLU A 7 28.51 -8.01 -13.86
CA GLU A 7 28.39 -9.12 -12.91
C GLU A 7 27.49 -8.76 -11.72
N VAL A 8 27.63 -7.55 -11.17
CA VAL A 8 26.74 -7.06 -10.10
C VAL A 8 25.29 -6.98 -10.59
N PHE A 9 25.05 -6.50 -11.81
CA PHE A 9 23.71 -6.36 -12.36
C PHE A 9 23.05 -7.73 -12.63
N LEU A 10 23.81 -8.69 -13.12
CA LEU A 10 23.34 -10.06 -13.32
C LEU A 10 23.05 -10.76 -11.98
N ALA A 11 23.87 -10.54 -10.96
CA ALA A 11 23.67 -11.09 -9.62
C ALA A 11 22.43 -10.52 -8.89
N HIS A 12 22.01 -9.29 -9.22
CA HIS A 12 20.92 -8.58 -8.54
C HIS A 12 19.72 -8.27 -9.45
N LYS A 13 19.62 -8.97 -10.59
CA LYS A 13 18.56 -8.74 -11.58
C LYS A 13 17.15 -8.87 -10.96
N ASP A 14 16.98 -9.83 -10.06
CA ASP A 14 15.70 -10.11 -9.41
C ASP A 14 15.21 -8.94 -8.56
N ILE A 15 16.10 -8.31 -7.79
CA ILE A 15 15.73 -7.18 -6.94
C ILE A 15 15.42 -5.94 -7.79
N LEU A 16 16.13 -5.73 -8.90
CA LEU A 16 15.84 -4.62 -9.83
C LEU A 16 14.46 -4.76 -10.47
N ILE A 17 14.07 -5.97 -10.89
CA ILE A 17 12.72 -6.25 -11.40
C ILE A 17 11.68 -5.98 -10.31
N LYS A 18 11.91 -6.45 -9.08
CA LYS A 18 11.01 -6.21 -7.94
C LYS A 18 10.83 -4.71 -7.65
N PHE A 19 11.90 -3.91 -7.67
CA PHE A 19 11.82 -2.46 -7.53
C PHE A 19 11.01 -1.81 -8.68
N GLY A 20 11.26 -2.22 -9.92
CA GLY A 20 10.53 -1.70 -11.08
C GLY A 20 9.03 -1.99 -11.00
N VAL A 21 8.65 -3.24 -10.70
CA VAL A 21 7.25 -3.64 -10.52
C VAL A 21 6.60 -2.91 -9.35
N THR A 22 7.31 -2.80 -8.22
CA THR A 22 6.86 -2.06 -7.05
C THR A 22 6.58 -0.60 -7.38
N PHE A 23 7.49 0.06 -8.11
CA PHE A 23 7.34 1.45 -8.49
C PHE A 23 6.06 1.66 -9.33
N ILE A 24 5.86 0.83 -10.36
CA ILE A 24 4.69 0.93 -11.24
C ILE A 24 3.39 0.71 -10.46
N ILE A 25 3.33 -0.36 -9.67
CA ILE A 25 2.12 -0.72 -8.91
C ILE A 25 1.79 0.35 -7.86
N ALA A 26 2.78 0.77 -7.05
CA ALA A 26 2.57 1.78 -6.02
C ALA A 26 2.27 3.15 -6.62
N PHE A 27 2.86 3.49 -7.77
CA PHE A 27 2.51 4.71 -8.50
C PHE A 27 1.04 4.69 -8.92
N ILE A 28 0.54 3.59 -9.50
CA ILE A 28 -0.87 3.48 -9.92
C ILE A 28 -1.82 3.59 -8.73
N ILE A 29 -1.54 2.87 -7.63
CA ILE A 29 -2.36 2.91 -6.41
C ILE A 29 -2.37 4.34 -5.84
N GLY A 30 -1.20 4.92 -5.65
CA GLY A 30 -1.08 6.26 -5.06
C GLY A 30 -1.66 7.35 -5.95
N LEU A 31 -1.52 7.25 -7.28
CA LEU A 31 -2.05 8.22 -8.23
C LEU A 31 -3.58 8.24 -8.20
N GLU A 32 -4.20 7.06 -8.20
CA GLU A 32 -5.65 6.97 -8.13
C GLU A 32 -6.19 7.58 -6.81
N ARG A 33 -5.46 7.43 -5.71
CA ARG A 33 -5.82 8.02 -4.42
C ARG A 33 -5.65 9.54 -4.41
N GLU A 34 -4.56 10.03 -4.99
CA GLU A 34 -4.23 11.45 -5.08
C GLU A 34 -5.22 12.21 -5.98
N LEU A 35 -5.58 11.63 -7.13
CA LEU A 35 -6.60 12.17 -8.04
C LEU A 35 -8.00 12.29 -7.39
N ARG A 36 -8.25 11.54 -6.31
CA ARG A 36 -9.50 11.58 -5.54
C ARG A 36 -9.41 12.47 -4.29
N GLY A 37 -8.33 13.22 -4.13
CA GLY A 37 -8.12 14.12 -3.00
C GLY A 37 -8.01 13.40 -1.65
N LYS A 38 -7.55 12.14 -1.64
CA LYS A 38 -7.31 11.40 -0.39
C LYS A 38 -5.92 11.73 0.17
N PRO A 39 -5.73 11.75 1.50
CA PRO A 39 -4.46 12.15 2.12
C PRO A 39 -3.30 11.17 1.92
N TYR A 40 -3.57 9.97 1.42
CA TYR A 40 -2.58 8.99 1.01
C TYR A 40 -2.35 9.12 -0.50
N GLY A 41 -1.19 9.66 -0.90
CA GLY A 41 -0.84 9.93 -2.32
C GLY A 41 0.31 9.06 -2.85
N VAL A 42 0.85 9.43 -4.01
CA VAL A 42 1.89 8.66 -4.74
C VAL A 42 3.13 8.41 -3.88
N ARG A 43 3.67 9.44 -3.23
CA ARG A 43 4.89 9.33 -2.42
C ARG A 43 4.73 8.35 -1.26
N THR A 44 3.61 8.42 -0.56
CA THR A 44 3.31 7.52 0.56
C THR A 44 3.13 6.09 0.07
N SER A 45 2.43 5.88 -1.06
CA SER A 45 2.26 4.55 -1.63
C SER A 45 3.60 3.90 -2.01
N LEU A 46 4.50 4.67 -2.64
CA LEU A 46 5.84 4.21 -2.99
C LEU A 46 6.66 3.78 -1.76
N LEU A 47 6.67 4.59 -0.70
CA LEU A 47 7.43 4.28 0.51
C LEU A 47 6.86 3.07 1.27
N VAL A 48 5.54 2.96 1.38
CA VAL A 48 4.88 1.86 2.09
C VAL A 48 5.06 0.54 1.34
N THR A 49 4.74 0.52 0.04
CA THR A 49 4.83 -0.69 -0.79
C THR A 49 6.29 -1.09 -0.98
N GLY A 50 7.18 -0.12 -1.22
CA GLY A 50 8.62 -0.35 -1.37
C GLY A 50 9.27 -0.83 -0.08
N GLY A 51 8.97 -0.20 1.06
CA GLY A 51 9.46 -0.65 2.36
C GLY A 51 9.05 -2.10 2.65
N ALA A 52 7.78 -2.43 2.44
CA ALA A 52 7.29 -3.80 2.62
C ALA A 52 7.98 -4.79 1.67
N MET A 53 8.18 -4.45 0.40
CA MET A 53 8.93 -5.26 -0.55
C MET A 53 10.38 -5.51 -0.08
N ILE A 54 11.07 -4.47 0.41
CA ILE A 54 12.46 -4.55 0.87
C ILE A 54 12.55 -5.48 2.10
N PHE A 55 11.69 -5.28 3.10
CA PHE A 55 11.71 -6.10 4.31
C PHE A 55 11.33 -7.56 4.05
N THR A 56 10.38 -7.81 3.15
CA THR A 56 10.07 -9.18 2.73
C THR A 56 11.25 -9.82 2.00
N TYR A 57 11.91 -9.10 1.09
CA TYR A 57 13.10 -9.60 0.40
C TYR A 57 14.25 -9.89 1.38
N LEU A 58 14.48 -8.99 2.34
CA LEU A 58 15.45 -9.19 3.41
C LEU A 58 15.13 -10.45 4.23
N SER A 59 13.85 -10.70 4.53
CA SER A 59 13.41 -11.91 5.24
C SER A 59 13.82 -13.19 4.51
N LEU A 60 13.62 -13.23 3.19
CA LEU A 60 14.03 -14.38 2.36
C LEU A 60 15.54 -14.60 2.35
N MET A 61 16.33 -13.52 2.43
CA MET A 61 17.79 -13.61 2.42
C MET A 61 18.38 -14.02 3.78
N MET A 62 17.82 -13.49 4.87
CA MET A 62 18.40 -13.65 6.21
C MET A 62 17.86 -14.87 6.94
N ASP A 63 16.64 -15.30 6.63
CA ASP A 63 16.09 -16.53 7.17
C ASP A 63 15.32 -17.31 6.09
N PRO A 64 16.05 -18.02 5.21
CA PRO A 64 15.42 -18.79 4.14
C PRO A 64 14.59 -19.99 4.64
N ASN A 65 14.81 -20.44 5.87
CA ASN A 65 14.06 -21.55 6.46
C ASN A 65 12.74 -21.09 7.09
N GLU A 66 12.69 -19.87 7.63
CA GLU A 66 11.49 -19.26 8.22
C GLU A 66 11.22 -17.82 7.71
N PRO A 67 11.06 -17.61 6.39
CA PRO A 67 10.96 -16.28 5.81
C PRO A 67 9.66 -15.54 6.18
N ALA A 68 8.72 -16.21 6.85
CA ALA A 68 7.52 -15.59 7.39
C ALA A 68 7.79 -14.74 8.63
N ARG A 69 8.88 -14.96 9.38
CA ARG A 69 9.07 -14.33 10.70
C ARG A 69 9.27 -12.81 10.64
N ILE A 70 10.19 -12.33 9.79
CA ILE A 70 10.39 -10.88 9.59
C ILE A 70 9.21 -10.30 8.79
N ALA A 71 8.71 -11.03 7.79
CA ALA A 71 7.57 -10.61 6.99
C ALA A 71 6.30 -10.37 7.85
N ALA A 72 6.04 -11.20 8.87
CA ALA A 72 4.90 -11.04 9.77
C ALA A 72 4.96 -9.73 10.58
N GLN A 73 6.17 -9.23 10.90
CA GLN A 73 6.32 -7.96 11.62
C GLN A 73 5.86 -6.76 10.80
N ILE A 74 5.89 -6.86 9.45
CA ILE A 74 5.37 -5.82 8.57
C ILE A 74 3.86 -5.67 8.76
N VAL A 75 3.11 -6.78 8.86
CA VAL A 75 1.65 -6.77 9.03
C VAL A 75 1.26 -6.02 10.31
N THR A 76 1.97 -6.27 11.41
CA THR A 76 1.78 -5.58 12.69
C THR A 76 2.22 -4.12 12.62
N GLY A 77 3.41 -3.85 12.06
CA GLY A 77 3.99 -2.50 12.01
C GLY A 77 3.16 -1.53 11.17
N ILE A 78 2.61 -1.98 10.04
CA ILE A 78 1.75 -1.14 9.20
C ILE A 78 0.41 -0.88 9.88
N GLY A 79 -0.08 -1.81 10.71
CA GLY A 79 -1.26 -1.57 11.55
C GLY A 79 -1.10 -0.35 12.47
N PHE A 80 0.09 -0.14 13.04
CA PHE A 80 0.42 1.05 13.83
C PHE A 80 0.40 2.35 13.00
N LEU A 81 1.02 2.34 11.81
CA LEU A 81 0.97 3.48 10.89
C LEU A 81 -0.46 3.81 10.45
N GLY A 82 -1.27 2.79 10.20
CA GLY A 82 -2.69 2.94 9.87
C GLY A 82 -3.48 3.58 11.01
N ALA A 83 -3.32 3.08 12.24
CA ALA A 83 -3.95 3.67 13.42
C ALA A 83 -3.54 5.13 13.64
N GLY A 84 -2.27 5.48 13.38
CA GLY A 84 -1.74 6.84 13.53
C GLY A 84 -2.37 7.89 12.63
N ILE A 85 -3.07 7.51 11.55
CA ILE A 85 -3.73 8.47 10.65
C ILE A 85 -5.25 8.52 10.82
N ILE A 86 -5.84 7.60 11.60
CA ILE A 86 -7.27 7.61 11.90
C ILE A 86 -7.53 8.72 12.91
N LEU A 87 -8.39 9.67 12.56
CA LEU A 87 -8.70 10.82 13.40
C LEU A 87 -10.16 10.77 13.82
N VAL A 88 -10.42 11.14 15.07
CA VAL A 88 -11.77 11.28 15.62
C VAL A 88 -11.96 12.72 16.06
N ASP A 89 -13.00 13.38 15.57
CA ASP A 89 -13.31 14.75 15.94
C ASP A 89 -14.23 14.84 17.17
N LYS A 90 -14.53 16.07 17.60
CA LYS A 90 -15.41 16.35 18.75
C LYS A 90 -16.86 15.90 18.54
N SER A 91 -17.26 15.62 17.30
CA SER A 91 -18.59 15.15 16.93
C SER A 91 -18.64 13.63 16.74
N ASN A 92 -17.62 12.90 17.20
CA ASN A 92 -17.46 11.45 17.00
C ASN A 92 -17.43 11.02 15.52
N HIS A 93 -17.05 11.93 14.62
CA HIS A 93 -16.82 11.59 13.23
C HIS A 93 -15.42 10.98 13.05
N ILE A 94 -15.35 9.85 12.36
CA ILE A 94 -14.08 9.13 12.09
C ILE A 94 -13.61 9.49 10.68
N ALA A 95 -12.47 10.17 10.60
CA ALA A 95 -11.78 10.47 9.36
C ALA A 95 -10.68 9.43 9.05
N ASN A 96 -10.30 9.32 7.77
CA ASN A 96 -9.18 8.53 7.28
C ASN A 96 -9.22 7.00 7.50
N LEU A 97 -10.35 6.43 7.95
CA LEU A 97 -10.49 4.98 8.13
C LEU A 97 -10.13 4.18 6.85
N THR A 98 -10.69 4.58 5.69
CA THR A 98 -10.37 3.93 4.41
C THR A 98 -8.94 4.20 3.95
N THR A 99 -8.38 5.36 4.30
CA THR A 99 -6.97 5.69 4.02
C THR A 99 -6.04 4.74 4.78
N ALA A 100 -6.34 4.49 6.06
CA ALA A 100 -5.58 3.55 6.89
C ALA A 100 -5.63 2.13 6.32
N ALA A 101 -6.83 1.66 5.94
CA ALA A 101 -7.00 0.37 5.28
C ALA A 101 -6.25 0.29 3.94
N SER A 102 -6.22 1.38 3.16
CA SER A 102 -5.49 1.45 1.88
C SER A 102 -3.97 1.36 2.07
N ILE A 103 -3.42 2.02 3.09
CA ILE A 103 -2.00 1.91 3.46
C ILE A 103 -1.66 0.47 3.82
N TRP A 104 -2.48 -0.16 4.67
CA TRP A 104 -2.29 -1.55 5.08
C TRP A 104 -2.33 -2.52 3.89
N PHE A 105 -3.30 -2.35 3.00
CA PHE A 105 -3.41 -3.16 1.79
C PHE A 105 -2.24 -2.92 0.83
N SER A 106 -1.77 -1.68 0.67
CA SER A 106 -0.61 -1.38 -0.19
C SER A 106 0.67 -2.06 0.31
N ALA A 107 0.85 -2.17 1.63
CA ALA A 107 1.98 -2.90 2.18
C ALA A 107 1.94 -4.40 1.83
N SER A 108 0.76 -5.03 1.91
CA SER A 108 0.63 -6.45 1.54
C SER A 108 0.96 -6.70 0.07
N VAL A 109 0.61 -5.77 -0.83
CA VAL A 109 1.04 -5.80 -2.23
C VAL A 109 2.56 -5.73 -2.36
N GLY A 110 3.22 -4.88 -1.57
CA GLY A 110 4.69 -4.83 -1.50
C GLY A 110 5.30 -6.16 -1.04
N MET A 111 4.70 -6.80 -0.03
CA MET A 111 5.14 -8.11 0.44
C MET A 111 5.01 -9.18 -0.65
N LEU A 112 3.92 -9.20 -1.42
CA LEU A 112 3.75 -10.12 -2.55
C LEU A 112 4.89 -9.96 -3.57
N ILE A 113 5.22 -8.71 -3.93
CA ILE A 113 6.34 -8.43 -4.84
C ILE A 113 7.68 -8.88 -4.22
N GLY A 114 7.86 -8.65 -2.92
CA GLY A 114 9.03 -9.13 -2.16
C GLY A 114 9.21 -10.64 -2.23
N PHE A 115 8.11 -11.40 -2.11
CA PHE A 115 8.06 -12.85 -2.28
C PHE A 115 8.20 -13.32 -3.74
N GLY A 116 8.05 -12.42 -4.72
CA GLY A 116 8.07 -12.76 -6.15
C GLY A 116 6.70 -13.12 -6.73
N GLU A 117 5.63 -12.96 -5.95
CA GLU A 117 4.24 -13.23 -6.34
C GLU A 117 3.64 -12.09 -7.18
N PHE A 118 4.21 -11.84 -8.35
CA PHE A 118 3.86 -10.70 -9.20
C PHE A 118 2.41 -10.73 -9.70
N PHE A 119 1.89 -11.92 -10.03
CA PHE A 119 0.51 -12.07 -10.48
C PHE A 119 -0.48 -11.61 -9.41
N ILE A 120 -0.29 -12.08 -8.17
CA ILE A 120 -1.14 -11.71 -7.04
C ILE A 120 -0.98 -10.21 -6.73
N ALA A 121 0.23 -9.66 -6.83
CA ALA A 121 0.47 -8.22 -6.65
C ALA A 121 -0.31 -7.37 -7.66
N VAL A 122 -0.36 -7.76 -8.93
CA VAL A 122 -1.14 -7.08 -9.97
C VAL A 122 -2.65 -7.18 -9.68
N VAL A 123 -3.15 -8.37 -9.31
CA VAL A 123 -4.55 -8.54 -8.92
C VAL A 123 -4.90 -7.68 -7.71
N GLY A 124 -4.01 -7.60 -6.72
CA GLY A 124 -4.14 -6.73 -5.55
C GLY A 124 -4.21 -5.25 -5.93
N MET A 125 -3.32 -4.79 -6.82
CA MET A 125 -3.35 -3.42 -7.34
C MET A 125 -4.70 -3.09 -8.00
N ILE A 126 -5.21 -3.99 -8.84
CA ILE A 126 -6.52 -3.82 -9.49
C ILE A 126 -7.62 -3.73 -8.43
N PHE A 127 -7.59 -4.61 -7.42
CA PHE A 127 -8.53 -4.57 -6.30
C PHE A 127 -8.49 -3.24 -5.53
N ALA A 128 -7.29 -2.71 -5.23
CA ALA A 128 -7.11 -1.43 -4.53
C ALA A 128 -7.68 -0.23 -5.33
N VAL A 129 -7.50 -0.25 -6.66
CA VAL A 129 -8.03 0.77 -7.57
C VAL A 129 -9.56 0.67 -7.69
N ILE A 130 -10.10 -0.54 -7.87
CA ILE A 130 -11.55 -0.76 -8.01
C ILE A 130 -12.29 -0.45 -6.72
N SER A 131 -11.80 -0.94 -5.57
CA SER A 131 -12.38 -0.65 -4.26
C SER A 131 -12.44 0.85 -3.99
N GLY A 132 -11.47 1.59 -4.51
CA GLY A 132 -11.49 3.04 -4.58
C GLY A 132 -12.76 3.63 -5.20
N ARG A 133 -13.19 3.09 -6.34
CA ARG A 133 -14.31 3.62 -7.13
C ARG A 133 -15.67 3.28 -6.56
N LEU A 134 -15.76 2.36 -5.61
CA LEU A 134 -17.02 2.02 -4.97
C LEU A 134 -17.55 3.21 -4.16
N PRO A 135 -18.82 3.62 -4.35
CA PRO A 135 -19.46 4.62 -3.50
C PRO A 135 -19.43 4.12 -2.06
N SER A 136 -18.91 4.92 -1.14
CA SER A 136 -19.11 4.62 0.28
C SER A 136 -20.58 4.88 0.59
N LEU A 137 -21.36 3.81 0.73
CA LEU A 137 -22.80 3.85 1.09
C LEU A 137 -23.07 4.69 2.36
N TRP A 138 -22.03 4.92 3.17
CA TRP A 138 -22.04 5.78 4.35
C TRP A 138 -22.03 7.29 4.01
N MET A 139 -21.28 7.71 2.98
CA MET A 139 -21.26 9.12 2.53
C MET A 139 -22.62 9.52 1.97
N GLU A 140 -23.29 8.65 1.24
CA GLU A 140 -24.60 8.95 0.67
C GLU A 140 -25.67 9.18 1.77
N LYS A 141 -25.55 8.49 2.91
CA LYS A 141 -26.45 8.66 4.06
C LYS A 141 -26.18 9.97 4.81
N GLU A 142 -24.93 10.34 5.05
CA GLU A 142 -24.59 11.58 5.76
C GLU A 142 -24.77 12.84 4.90
N ILE A 143 -24.52 12.77 3.58
CA ILE A 143 -24.86 13.86 2.64
C ILE A 143 -26.37 14.12 2.67
N LYS A 144 -27.20 13.07 2.52
CA LYS A 144 -28.67 13.20 2.59
C LYS A 144 -29.16 13.72 3.95
N LYS A 145 -28.47 13.39 5.05
CA LYS A 145 -28.81 13.86 6.40
C LYS A 145 -28.44 15.34 6.59
N THR A 146 -27.32 15.78 6.01
CA THR A 146 -26.87 17.17 6.02
C THR A 146 -27.74 18.05 5.12
N GLU A 147 -28.06 17.61 3.90
CA GLU A 147 -28.99 18.30 2.99
C GLU A 147 -30.38 18.48 3.62
N ARG A 148 -30.91 17.46 4.30
CA ARG A 148 -32.19 17.55 5.05
C ARG A 148 -32.15 18.53 6.23
N LYS A 149 -30.96 18.85 6.75
CA LYS A 149 -30.76 19.81 7.85
C LYS A 149 -30.60 21.25 7.36
N VAL A 150 -30.10 21.44 6.13
CA VAL A 150 -29.91 22.76 5.50
C VAL A 150 -31.17 23.24 4.78
N LEU A 151 -31.99 22.31 4.26
CA LEU A 151 -33.26 22.61 3.59
C LEU A 151 -34.45 22.78 4.55
N LYS A 152 -34.20 22.76 5.87
CA LYS A 152 -35.16 23.07 6.93
C LYS A 152 -34.71 24.31 7.68
#